data_AF-A0A1G3USK3-F1
#
_entry.id   AF-A0A1G3USK3-F1
#
_cell.length_a   1.000
_cell.length_b   1.000
_cell.length_c   1.000
_cell.angle_alpha   90.00
_cell.angle_beta   90.00
_cell.angle_gamma   90.00
#
_symmetry.space_group_name_H-M   'P 1'
#
loop_
_entity.id
_entity.type
_entity.pdbx_description
1 polymer ?
#
loop_
_entity_poly.entity_id
_entity_poly.type
_entity_poly.pdbx_seq_one_letter_code
_entity_poly.pdbx_strand_id
1 'polypeptide(L)'
;EKSLLQEVTKLRAEANRPNLSDGEKITLDAKISSALGSIMVAVENYPELKANENVMHLQHTLHEVEEQISAARRAYNQAVTDYNNAIEMIPTNFMASLMNYKRKDVFAIVEEHRQNINVKELFS
;
A
#
# COMPACT_ATOMS: atom_id res chain seq x y z
N GLU A 1 -8.98 -1.69 -22.03
CA GLU A 1 -7.62 -2.26 -21.90
C GLU A 1 -6.48 -1.28 -22.17
N LYS A 2 -6.42 -0.61 -23.33
CA LYS A 2 -5.36 0.38 -23.64
C LYS A 2 -5.19 1.47 -22.56
N SER A 3 -6.30 1.93 -21.98
CA SER A 3 -6.30 2.91 -20.90
C SER A 3 -5.62 2.41 -19.62
N LEU A 4 -5.79 1.14 -19.24
CA LEU A 4 -5.20 0.55 -18.01
C LEU A 4 -3.68 0.45 -18.12
N LEU A 5 -3.18 0.00 -19.27
CA LEU A 5 -1.73 -0.10 -19.51
C LEU A 5 -1.06 1.28 -19.59
N GLN A 6 -1.76 2.26 -20.15
CA GLN A 6 -1.31 3.66 -20.16
C GLN A 6 -1.25 4.24 -18.75
N GLU A 7 -2.24 3.94 -17.92
CA GLU A 7 -2.28 4.37 -16.52
C GLU A 7 -1.12 3.78 -15.71
N VAL A 8 -0.85 2.47 -15.81
CA VAL A 8 0.29 1.84 -15.12
C VAL A 8 1.63 2.41 -15.60
N THR A 9 1.76 2.67 -16.91
CA THR A 9 2.97 3.26 -17.46
C THR A 9 3.19 4.67 -16.92
N LYS A 10 2.13 5.47 -16.82
CA LYS A 10 2.17 6.81 -16.24
C LYS A 10 2.55 6.77 -14.76
N LEU A 11 1.90 5.92 -13.96
CA LEU A 11 2.19 5.78 -12.54
C LEU A 11 3.63 5.34 -12.28
N ARG A 12 4.15 4.40 -13.08
CA ARG A 12 5.56 3.98 -13.01
C ARG A 12 6.51 5.10 -13.40
N ALA A 13 6.19 5.90 -14.42
CA ALA A 13 7.00 7.04 -14.80
C ALA A 13 7.04 8.10 -13.70
N GLU A 14 5.91 8.33 -13.03
CA GLU A 14 5.82 9.22 -11.87
C GLU A 14 6.64 8.70 -10.68
N ALA A 15 6.66 7.38 -10.45
CA ALA A 15 7.36 6.77 -9.31
C ALA A 15 8.88 6.79 -9.43
N ASN A 16 9.39 6.81 -10.66
CA ASN A 16 10.81 6.89 -10.94
C ASN A 16 11.37 8.31 -10.97
N ARG A 17 10.55 9.34 -10.70
CA ARG A 17 11.05 10.72 -10.70
C ARG A 17 12.00 10.94 -9.51
N PRO A 18 13.11 11.67 -9.71
CA PRO A 18 13.98 12.05 -8.60
C PRO A 18 13.26 13.03 -7.65
N ASN A 19 13.63 12.99 -6.37
CA ASN A 19 13.16 13.91 -5.31
C ASN A 19 11.68 13.79 -4.90
N LEU A 20 11.05 12.62 -5.00
CA LEU A 20 9.75 12.41 -4.34
C LEU A 20 9.88 12.48 -2.82
N SER A 21 8.95 13.19 -2.19
CA SER A 21 8.70 13.11 -0.75
C SER A 21 8.27 11.70 -0.37
N ASP A 22 8.57 11.28 0.86
CA ASP A 22 8.14 9.97 1.36
C ASP A 22 6.61 9.82 1.29
N GLY A 23 5.84 10.86 1.60
CA GLY A 23 4.38 10.84 1.46
C GLY A 23 3.91 10.64 0.01
N GLU A 24 4.59 11.23 -0.96
CA GLU A 24 4.25 11.08 -2.38
C GLU A 24 4.51 9.65 -2.85
N LYS A 25 5.66 9.06 -2.46
CA LYS A 25 5.98 7.66 -2.77
C LYS A 25 4.90 6.71 -2.27
N ILE A 26 4.45 6.90 -1.03
CA ILE A 26 3.41 6.09 -0.40
C ILE A 26 2.12 6.13 -1.21
N THR A 27 1.66 7.33 -1.58
CA THR A 27 0.42 7.49 -2.34
C THR A 27 0.52 6.87 -3.74
N LEU A 28 1.71 6.91 -4.33
CA LEU A 28 1.93 6.43 -5.68
C LEU A 28 2.05 4.91 -5.73
N ASP A 29 2.72 4.31 -4.74
CA ASP A 29 2.76 2.87 -4.56
C ASP A 29 1.36 2.29 -4.38
N ALA A 30 0.51 2.94 -3.57
CA ALA A 30 -0.88 2.53 -3.40
C ALA A 30 -1.67 2.55 -4.72
N LYS A 31 -1.47 3.57 -5.56
CA LYS A 31 -2.09 3.65 -6.89
C LYS A 31 -1.57 2.57 -7.83
N ILE A 32 -0.28 2.25 -7.78
CA ILE A 32 0.33 1.18 -8.58
C ILE A 32 -0.27 -0.18 -8.19
N SER A 33 -0.35 -0.50 -6.89
CA SER A 33 -0.97 -1.75 -6.42
C SER A 33 -2.42 -1.87 -6.85
N SER A 34 -3.21 -0.79 -6.76
CA SER A 34 -4.62 -0.76 -7.22
C SER A 34 -4.75 -0.99 -8.74
N ALA A 35 -3.92 -0.33 -9.54
CA ALA A 35 -3.93 -0.49 -11.00
C ALA A 35 -3.49 -1.92 -11.42
N LEU A 36 -2.52 -2.52 -10.72
CA LEU A 36 -2.12 -3.91 -10.91
C LEU A 36 -3.24 -4.89 -10.55
N GLY A 37 -3.95 -4.66 -9.44
CA GLY A 37 -5.14 -5.44 -9.10
C GLY A 37 -6.22 -5.38 -10.18
N SER A 38 -6.45 -4.20 -10.76
CA SER A 38 -7.39 -4.02 -11.88
C SER A 38 -6.95 -4.77 -13.15
N ILE A 39 -5.65 -4.87 -13.42
CA ILE A 39 -5.13 -5.70 -14.52
C ILE A 39 -5.40 -7.17 -14.25
N MET A 40 -5.21 -7.63 -13.01
CA MET A 40 -5.43 -9.04 -12.66
C MET A 40 -6.89 -9.43 -12.81
N VAL A 41 -7.82 -8.59 -12.37
CA VAL A 41 -9.26 -8.77 -12.62
C VAL A 41 -9.57 -8.79 -14.11
N ALA A 42 -8.96 -7.91 -14.91
CA ALA A 42 -9.15 -7.92 -16.35
C ALA A 42 -8.69 -9.25 -16.97
N VAL A 43 -7.54 -9.79 -16.56
CA VAL A 43 -6.99 -11.07 -17.04
C VAL A 43 -7.92 -12.25 -16.73
N GLU A 44 -8.71 -12.21 -15.66
CA GLU A 44 -9.68 -13.28 -15.36
C GLU A 44 -10.76 -13.42 -16.44
N ASN A 45 -11.07 -12.34 -17.16
CA ASN A 45 -12.04 -12.35 -18.25
C ASN A 45 -11.47 -12.95 -19.56
N TYR A 46 -10.17 -13.27 -19.62
CA TYR A 46 -9.50 -13.81 -20.80
C TYR A 46 -8.82 -15.17 -20.49
N PRO A 47 -9.55 -16.29 -20.58
CA PRO A 47 -9.05 -17.63 -20.22
C PRO A 47 -7.78 -18.05 -20.98
N GLU A 48 -7.70 -17.69 -22.27
CA GLU A 48 -6.53 -17.91 -23.13
C GLU A 48 -5.26 -17.24 -22.57
N LEU A 49 -5.39 -16.00 -22.07
CA LEU A 49 -4.28 -15.25 -21.49
C LEU A 49 -3.94 -15.75 -20.08
N LYS A 50 -4.94 -16.16 -19.30
CA LYS A 50 -4.78 -16.75 -17.98
C LYS A 50 -4.01 -18.08 -18.02
N ALA A 51 -4.23 -18.90 -19.04
CA ALA A 51 -3.53 -20.18 -19.22
C ALA A 51 -2.08 -20.04 -19.72
N ASN A 52 -1.65 -18.82 -20.07
CA ASN A 52 -0.28 -18.58 -20.52
C ASN A 52 0.69 -18.62 -19.32
N GLU A 53 1.70 -19.48 -19.39
CA GLU A 53 2.71 -19.65 -18.32
C GLU A 53 3.41 -18.32 -17.93
N ASN A 54 3.69 -17.45 -18.90
CA ASN A 54 4.32 -16.15 -18.61
C ASN A 54 3.41 -15.24 -17.78
N VAL A 55 2.10 -15.30 -18.01
CA VAL A 55 1.11 -14.50 -17.29
C VAL A 55 0.88 -15.06 -15.89
N MET A 56 0.82 -16.39 -15.74
CA MET A 56 0.75 -17.04 -14.43
C MET A 56 1.99 -16.73 -13.57
N HIS A 57 3.18 -16.80 -14.17
CA HIS A 57 4.43 -16.44 -13.48
C HIS A 57 4.41 -14.97 -13.03
N LEU A 58 3.99 -14.05 -13.91
CA LEU A 58 3.87 -12.63 -13.57
C LEU A 58 2.86 -12.40 -12.43
N GLN A 59 1.70 -13.06 -12.46
CA GLN A 59 0.71 -13.01 -11.38
C GLN A 59 1.32 -13.44 -10.04
N HIS A 60 2.05 -14.55 -10.04
CA HIS A 60 2.69 -15.08 -8.83
C HIS A 60 3.73 -14.11 -8.26
N THR A 61 4.64 -13.60 -9.10
CA THR A 61 5.66 -12.62 -8.67
C THR A 61 5.02 -11.34 -8.15
N LEU A 62 3.96 -10.85 -8.79
CA LEU A 62 3.28 -9.63 -8.32
C LEU A 62 2.58 -9.85 -6.97
N HIS A 63 2.01 -11.03 -6.75
CA HIS A 63 1.44 -11.38 -5.46
C HIS A 63 2.51 -11.43 -4.36
N GLU A 64 3.66 -12.06 -4.62
CA GLU A 64 4.79 -12.09 -3.68
C GLU A 64 5.31 -10.68 -3.35
N VAL A 65 5.46 -9.83 -4.37
CA VAL A 65 5.87 -8.43 -4.18
C VAL A 65 4.85 -7.66 -3.34
N GLU A 66 3.55 -7.82 -3.60
CA GLU A 66 2.50 -7.16 -2.80
C GLU A 66 2.50 -7.66 -1.35
N GLU A 67 2.73 -8.95 -1.12
CA GLU A 67 2.87 -9.50 0.23
C GLU A 67 4.06 -8.86 0.97
N GLN A 68 5.21 -8.73 0.30
CA GLN A 68 6.39 -8.07 0.86
C GLN A 68 6.14 -6.58 1.15
N ILE A 69 5.48 -5.86 0.23
CA ILE A 69 5.10 -4.45 0.42
C ILE A 69 4.15 -4.32 1.63
N SER A 70 3.17 -5.21 1.73
CA SER A 70 2.23 -5.25 2.85
C SER A 70 2.94 -5.52 4.19
N ALA A 71 3.89 -6.46 4.21
CA ALA A 71 4.71 -6.74 5.39
C ALA A 71 5.60 -5.54 5.78
N ALA A 72 6.27 -4.91 4.81
CA ALA A 72 7.08 -3.71 5.03
C ALA A 72 6.23 -2.55 5.58
N ARG A 73 5.01 -2.36 5.08
CA ARG A 73 4.06 -1.35 5.58
C ARG A 73 3.69 -1.61 7.04
N ARG A 74 3.38 -2.86 7.42
CA ARG A 74 3.11 -3.24 8.81
C ARG A 74 4.30 -2.96 9.72
N ALA A 75 5.50 -3.36 9.29
CA ALA A 75 6.73 -3.14 10.05
C ALA A 75 7.02 -1.64 10.25
N TYR A 76 6.85 -0.82 9.21
CA TYR A 76 6.99 0.63 9.32
C TYR A 76 5.97 1.22 10.30
N ASN A 77 4.69 0.84 10.18
CA ASN A 77 3.63 1.34 11.06
C ASN A 77 3.87 0.98 12.52
N GLN A 78 4.35 -0.23 12.78
CA GLN A 78 4.75 -0.66 14.11
C GLN A 78 5.89 0.21 14.65
N ALA A 79 6.97 0.39 13.87
CA ALA A 79 8.10 1.21 14.27
C ALA A 79 7.73 2.67 14.52
N VAL A 80 6.87 3.26 13.69
CA VAL A 80 6.35 4.63 13.89
C VAL A 80 5.46 4.71 15.12
N THR A 81 4.62 3.70 15.36
CA THR A 81 3.77 3.65 16.56
C THR A 81 4.62 3.57 17.82
N ASP A 82 5.61 2.69 17.85
CA ASP A 82 6.55 2.54 18.97
C ASP A 82 7.34 3.83 19.20
N TYR A 83 7.81 4.48 18.13
CA TYR A 83 8.47 5.79 18.20
C TYR A 83 7.56 6.87 18.77
N ASN A 84 6.33 6.99 18.25
CA ASN A 84 5.36 8.00 18.69
C ASN A 84 4.99 7.79 20.16
N ASN A 85 4.74 6.53 20.56
CA ASN A 85 4.49 6.17 21.95
C ASN A 85 5.67 6.56 22.85
N ALA A 86 6.90 6.28 22.43
CA ALA A 86 8.09 6.62 23.18
C ALA A 86 8.26 8.14 23.39
N ILE A 87 7.96 8.98 22.39
CA ILE A 87 8.08 10.44 22.53
C ILE A 87 6.89 11.07 23.27
N GLU A 88 5.77 10.37 23.42
CA GLU A 88 4.56 10.86 24.13
C GLU A 88 4.52 10.39 25.60
N MET A 89 5.23 9.31 25.95
CA MET A 89 5.26 8.74 27.30
C MET A 89 6.19 9.52 28.26
N ILE A 90 5.81 9.60 29.55
CA ILE A 90 6.67 10.14 30.62
C ILE A 90 7.67 9.06 31.06
N PRO A 91 8.98 9.36 31.28
CA PRO A 91 9.63 10.67 31.23
C PRO A 91 10.27 11.03 29.87
N THR A 92 10.17 10.15 28.88
CA THR A 92 10.84 10.30 27.58
C THR A 92 10.33 11.50 26.78
N ASN A 93 9.09 11.94 26.98
CA ASN A 93 8.51 13.13 26.36
C ASN A 93 9.26 14.44 26.70
N PHE A 94 9.83 14.57 27.91
CA PHE A 94 10.62 15.73 28.31
C PHE A 94 11.93 15.78 27.52
N MET A 95 12.61 14.65 27.39
CA MET A 95 13.83 14.53 26.60
C MET A 95 13.55 14.69 25.10
N ALA A 96 12.43 14.14 24.62
CA ALA A 96 11.99 14.30 23.24
C ALA A 96 11.68 15.77 22.90
N SER A 97 11.00 16.50 23.79
CA SER A 97 10.75 17.93 23.61
C SER A 97 12.04 18.75 23.64
N LEU A 98 13.02 18.39 24.48
CA LEU A 98 14.32 19.06 24.54
C LEU A 98 15.15 18.81 23.26
N MET A 99 15.05 17.62 22.68
CA MET A 99 15.71 17.23 21.44
C MET A 99 14.90 17.56 20.18
N ASN A 100 13.74 18.21 20.33
CA ASN A 100 12.83 18.60 19.25
C ASN A 100 12.36 17.42 18.36
N TYR A 101 12.20 16.22 18.95
CA TYR A 101 11.60 15.08 18.27
C TYR A 101 10.10 15.30 18.07
N LYS A 102 9.63 14.98 16.87
CA LYS A 102 8.25 15.19 16.44
C LYS A 102 7.62 13.88 16.01
N ARG A 103 6.32 13.78 16.23
CA ARG A 103 5.50 12.65 15.77
C ARG A 103 5.71 12.40 14.28
N LYS A 104 5.82 11.12 13.92
CA LYS A 104 5.87 10.67 12.54
C LYS A 104 4.51 10.12 12.14
N ASP A 105 4.15 10.31 10.88
CA ASP A 105 2.92 9.77 10.33
C ASP A 105 3.10 8.29 9.97
N VAL A 106 2.09 7.49 10.25
CA VAL A 106 2.02 6.08 9.83
C VAL A 106 1.64 6.00 8.35
N PHE A 107 1.94 4.89 7.68
CA PHE A 107 1.32 4.56 6.41
C PHE A 107 -0.16 4.29 6.67
N ALA A 108 -1.01 5.26 6.36
CA ALA A 108 -2.44 5.09 6.37
C ALA A 108 -2.83 4.10 5.27
N ILE A 109 -3.46 2.99 5.66
CA ILE A 109 -4.14 2.13 4.70
C ILE A 109 -5.42 2.89 4.33
N VAL A 110 -5.62 3.18 3.03
CA VAL A 110 -6.94 3.56 2.53
C VAL A 110 -7.81 2.30 2.65
N GLU A 111 -8.33 2.05 3.85
CA GLU A 111 -9.31 0.99 4.06
C GLU A 111 -10.63 1.46 3.45
N GLU A 112 -10.78 1.28 2.14
CA GLU A 112 -12.08 1.38 1.48
C GLU A 112 -13.03 0.23 1.90
N HIS A 113 -12.59 -0.65 2.81
CA HIS A 113 -13.39 -1.74 3.38
C HIS A 113 -13.33 -1.79 4.91
N ARG A 114 -13.43 -0.65 5.60
CA ARG A 114 -13.92 -0.63 6.98
C ARG A 114 -15.45 -0.47 7.03
N GLN A 115 -16.18 -1.02 6.05
CA GLN A 115 -17.59 -1.30 6.26
C GLN A 115 -17.66 -2.41 7.29
N ASN A 116 -17.95 -2.03 8.54
CA ASN A 116 -18.40 -2.98 9.54
C ASN A 116 -19.55 -3.78 8.92
N ILE A 117 -19.29 -5.03 8.57
CA ILE A 117 -20.31 -5.93 8.05
C ILE A 117 -21.35 -6.03 9.17
N ASN A 118 -22.48 -5.37 9.01
CA ASN A 118 -23.55 -5.44 9.97
C ASN A 118 -24.23 -6.79 9.78
N VAL A 119 -23.81 -7.76 10.57
CA VAL A 119 -24.35 -9.14 10.54
C VAL A 119 -25.88 -9.18 10.67
N LYS A 120 -26.52 -8.10 11.14
CA LYS A 120 -27.97 -7.99 11.24
C LYS A 120 -28.67 -7.91 9.88
N GLU A 121 -28.01 -7.40 8.84
CA GLU A 121 -28.57 -7.30 7.48
C GLU A 121 -28.46 -8.62 6.69
N LEU A 122 -27.61 -9.54 7.13
CA LEU A 122 -27.44 -10.86 6.50
C LEU A 122 -28.48 -11.90 6.96
N PHE A 123 -29.22 -11.60 8.03
CA PHE A 123 -30.20 -12.51 8.65
C PHE A 123 -31.61 -11.90 8.76
N SER A 124 -31.91 -10.83 8.04
CA SER A 124 -33.24 -10.18 7.98
C SER A 124 -33.92 -10.41 6.64
#